data_AF-A0A8J7I646-F1
#
_entry.id   AF-A0A8J7I646-F1
#
_cell.length_a   1.000
_cell.length_b   1.000
_cell.length_c   1.000
_cell.angle_alpha   90.00
_cell.angle_beta   90.00
_cell.angle_gamma   90.00
#
_symmetry.space_group_name_H-M   'P 1'
#
loop_
_entity.id
_entity.type
_entity.pdbx_description
1 polymer ?
#
loop_
_entity_poly.entity_id
_entity_poly.type
_entity_poly.pdbx_seq_one_letter_code
_entity_poly.pdbx_strand_id
1 'polypeptide(L)'
;MVYSSDLLSKLYNAFNPFEPLPAGDPKYVDCQDVRGDTNILQELGNRMLLANNNTYQLYSGHRGGGKSTELRRLKSFLENRQFYVVYFEADEEDIDSEDAQYTDILLACTRRLLKDLKEIASPRPILDWLKSRWEDLKDLAQTPIEFESLGVEAQLSQFAKLTANLRAVPELRQKIRQKINPHTVTLIQVLNEFLNDAKQNLPKGYTQLAVIVDNLDRMVLVKDGDRTNYEEVFLDRSEQLQALDCHLIYTLPISMLYSTRATDLRDIYGECLTLPSRGDKRVKELAV
;
A
#
# COMPACT_ATOMS: atom_id res chain seq x y z
N MET A 1 -11.95 44.85 -3.94
CA MET A 1 -11.54 44.20 -5.21
C MET A 1 -12.51 43.07 -5.47
N VAL A 2 -13.34 43.18 -6.51
CA VAL A 2 -14.16 42.06 -6.98
C VAL A 2 -13.23 41.23 -7.87
N TYR A 3 -12.80 40.05 -7.40
CA TYR A 3 -12.08 39.13 -8.27
C TYR A 3 -12.95 38.83 -9.49
N SER A 4 -12.40 38.90 -10.71
CA SER A 4 -13.17 38.52 -11.89
C SER A 4 -13.60 37.07 -11.74
N SER A 5 -14.87 36.77 -12.05
CA SER A 5 -15.42 35.41 -11.98
C SER A 5 -14.50 34.37 -12.65
N ASP A 6 -13.86 34.77 -13.75
CA ASP A 6 -12.88 33.98 -14.50
C ASP A 6 -11.62 33.61 -13.69
N LEU A 7 -11.06 34.53 -12.89
CA LEU A 7 -9.90 34.23 -12.04
C LEU A 7 -10.27 33.27 -10.91
N LEU A 8 -11.45 33.42 -10.31
CA LEU A 8 -11.91 32.53 -9.25
C LEU A 8 -12.15 31.12 -9.77
N SER A 9 -12.78 31.00 -10.95
CA SER A 9 -12.97 29.71 -11.63
C SER A 9 -11.64 29.07 -12.01
N LYS A 10 -10.67 29.84 -12.52
CA LYS A 10 -9.33 29.33 -12.82
C LYS A 10 -8.60 28.83 -11.58
N LEU A 11 -8.66 29.57 -10.47
CA LEU A 11 -8.08 29.14 -9.20
C LEU A 11 -8.77 27.89 -8.65
N TYR A 12 -10.10 27.84 -8.63
CA TYR A 12 -10.85 26.68 -8.15
C TYR A 12 -10.48 25.41 -8.94
N ASN A 13 -10.43 25.49 -10.27
CA ASN A 13 -10.10 24.34 -11.12
C ASN A 13 -8.60 23.99 -11.13
N ALA A 14 -7.71 24.88 -10.65
CA ALA A 14 -6.29 24.58 -10.52
C ALA A 14 -5.98 23.69 -9.30
N PHE A 15 -6.88 23.63 -8.31
CA PHE A 15 -6.72 22.83 -7.09
C PHE A 15 -7.85 21.80 -6.97
N ASN A 16 -7.61 20.57 -7.44
CA ASN A 16 -8.47 19.45 -7.14
C ASN A 16 -8.12 18.86 -5.76
N PRO A 17 -8.95 19.02 -4.71
CA PRO A 17 -8.64 18.53 -3.36
C PRO A 17 -8.65 16.99 -3.25
N PHE A 18 -9.16 16.29 -4.26
CA PHE A 18 -9.20 14.83 -4.31
C PHE A 18 -8.02 14.21 -5.04
N GLU A 19 -7.20 15.02 -5.70
CA GLU A 19 -6.00 14.56 -6.40
C GLU A 19 -4.75 14.85 -5.55
N PRO A 20 -4.04 13.81 -5.09
CA PRO A 20 -2.75 14.01 -4.45
C PRO A 20 -1.73 14.60 -5.44
N LEU A 21 -0.85 15.46 -4.93
CA LEU A 21 0.15 16.13 -5.74
C LEU A 21 1.35 15.20 -6.01
N PRO A 22 1.96 15.23 -7.21
CA PRO A 22 3.24 14.58 -7.45
C PRO A 22 4.37 15.24 -6.63
N ALA A 23 5.48 14.52 -6.46
CA ALA A 23 6.67 15.09 -5.84
C ALA A 23 7.19 16.28 -6.66
N GLY A 24 7.52 17.38 -5.98
CA GLY A 24 8.02 18.59 -6.62
C GLY A 24 6.96 19.47 -7.30
N ASP A 25 5.67 19.15 -7.16
CA ASP A 25 4.59 20.00 -7.71
C ASP A 25 4.68 21.43 -7.13
N PRO A 26 4.69 22.48 -7.97
CA PRO A 26 4.77 23.87 -7.50
C PRO A 26 3.56 24.32 -6.67
N LYS A 27 2.43 23.59 -6.74
CA LYS A 27 1.25 23.81 -5.90
C LYS A 27 1.46 23.32 -4.46
N TYR A 28 2.52 22.55 -4.20
CA TYR A 28 2.84 22.10 -2.84
C TYR A 28 3.26 23.28 -1.98
N VAL A 29 2.60 23.42 -0.83
CA VAL A 29 2.96 24.40 0.20
C VAL A 29 3.32 23.63 1.46
N ASP A 30 4.55 23.80 1.93
CA ASP A 30 4.98 23.21 3.18
C ASP A 30 4.15 23.79 4.33
N CYS A 31 3.48 22.91 5.06
CA CYS A 31 2.61 23.25 6.17
C CYS A 31 3.17 22.74 7.51
N GLN A 32 4.44 22.34 7.59
CA GLN A 32 5.07 21.85 8.83
C GLN A 32 4.90 22.86 9.98
N ASP A 33 5.16 24.14 9.72
CA ASP A 33 5.04 25.22 10.71
C ASP A 33 3.66 25.33 11.36
N VAL A 34 2.60 24.83 10.73
CA VAL A 34 1.23 24.85 11.26
C VAL A 34 0.70 23.47 11.65
N ARG A 35 1.36 22.38 11.23
CA ARG A 35 1.01 20.99 11.56
C ARG A 35 1.82 20.44 12.75
N GLY A 36 2.93 21.08 13.11
CA GLY A 36 3.84 20.60 14.14
C GLY A 36 5.18 20.16 13.53
N ASP A 37 6.15 19.88 14.39
CA ASP A 37 7.56 19.70 13.99
C ASP A 37 7.85 18.32 13.37
N THR A 38 6.82 17.56 13.01
CA THR A 38 6.96 16.21 12.47
C THR A 38 7.22 16.25 10.96
N ASN A 39 8.48 16.02 10.57
CA ASN A 39 8.86 15.87 9.17
C ASN A 39 8.75 14.41 8.73
N ILE A 40 7.65 14.06 8.06
CA ILE A 40 7.36 12.69 7.61
C ILE A 40 8.50 12.08 6.78
N LEU A 41 9.16 12.88 5.94
CA LEU A 41 10.27 12.41 5.11
C LEU A 41 11.46 11.96 5.96
N GLN A 42 11.77 12.71 7.01
CA GLN A 42 12.86 12.38 7.92
C GLN A 42 12.46 11.24 8.85
N GLU A 43 11.26 11.26 9.41
CA GLU A 43 10.83 10.23 10.37
C GLU A 43 10.70 8.84 9.74
N LEU A 44 9.97 8.71 8.63
CA LEU A 44 9.82 7.42 7.94
C LEU A 44 11.09 7.04 7.17
N GLY A 45 11.66 8.01 6.46
CA GLY A 45 12.80 7.78 5.58
C GLY A 45 14.09 7.48 6.35
N ASN A 46 14.39 8.21 7.44
CA ASN A 46 15.61 7.95 8.21
C ASN A 46 15.55 6.60 8.93
N ARG A 47 14.37 6.16 9.39
CA ARG A 47 14.21 4.80 9.94
C ARG A 47 14.64 3.74 8.93
N MET A 48 14.24 3.88 7.66
CA MET A 48 14.65 2.96 6.59
C MET A 48 16.15 3.07 6.28
N LEU A 49 16.70 4.29 6.24
CA LEU A 49 18.10 4.54 5.92
C LEU A 49 19.07 4.00 6.98
N LEU A 50 18.67 4.05 8.26
CA LEU A 50 19.53 3.71 9.40
C LEU A 50 19.39 2.25 9.84
N ALA A 51 18.33 1.55 9.41
CA ALA A 51 18.09 0.19 9.82
C ALA A 51 19.02 -0.79 9.09
N ASN A 52 19.53 -1.79 9.83
CA ASN A 52 20.29 -2.90 9.25
C ASN A 52 19.38 -3.99 8.64
N ASN A 53 18.10 -3.98 9.01
CA ASN A 53 17.08 -4.92 8.57
C ASN A 53 15.91 -4.15 7.94
N ASN A 54 15.06 -4.85 7.20
CA ASN A 54 13.82 -4.28 6.68
C ASN A 54 12.99 -3.68 7.81
N THR A 55 12.40 -2.52 7.54
CA THR A 55 11.50 -1.82 8.47
C THR A 55 10.06 -2.01 8.03
N TYR A 56 9.15 -2.16 8.99
CA TYR A 56 7.71 -2.27 8.74
C TYR A 56 7.01 -1.14 9.46
N GLN A 57 6.57 -0.13 8.70
CA GLN A 57 6.10 1.13 9.29
C GLN A 57 4.63 1.38 8.95
N LEU A 58 3.88 1.86 9.94
CA LEU A 58 2.50 2.32 9.76
C LEU A 58 2.46 3.84 9.70
N TYR A 59 1.70 4.37 8.73
CA TYR A 59 1.48 5.80 8.54
C TYR A 59 -0.01 6.15 8.57
N SER A 60 -0.42 7.01 9.48
CA SER A 60 -1.82 7.37 9.66
C SER A 60 -2.08 8.88 9.53
N GLY A 61 -3.34 9.27 9.66
CA GLY A 61 -3.81 10.64 9.58
C GLY A 61 -5.19 10.72 8.92
N HIS A 62 -5.82 11.89 9.00
CA HIS A 62 -7.17 12.08 8.49
C HIS A 62 -7.24 11.95 6.95
N ARG A 63 -8.38 11.47 6.44
CA ARG A 63 -8.68 11.46 5.00
C ARG A 63 -8.69 12.91 4.48
N GLY A 64 -8.10 13.13 3.30
CA GLY A 64 -7.90 14.47 2.75
C GLY A 64 -6.79 15.29 3.45
N GLY A 65 -6.07 14.72 4.43
CA GLY A 65 -4.97 15.40 5.12
C GLY A 65 -3.71 15.62 4.27
N GLY A 66 -3.63 14.99 3.10
CA GLY A 66 -2.47 15.05 2.20
C GLY A 66 -1.46 13.92 2.38
N LYS A 67 -1.85 12.80 3.01
CA LYS A 67 -1.00 11.63 3.23
C LYS A 67 -0.36 11.12 1.94
N SER A 68 -1.15 10.89 0.91
CA SER A 68 -0.67 10.39 -0.39
C SER A 68 0.30 11.37 -1.07
N THR A 69 0.08 12.68 -0.93
CA THR A 69 1.05 13.70 -1.35
C THR A 69 2.38 13.56 -0.60
N GLU A 70 2.36 13.40 0.72
CA GLU A 70 3.57 13.20 1.52
C GLU A 70 4.27 11.86 1.20
N LEU A 71 3.53 10.79 0.93
CA LEU A 71 4.10 9.51 0.50
C LEU A 71 4.75 9.59 -0.88
N ARG A 72 4.17 10.35 -1.82
CA ARG A 72 4.81 10.61 -3.14
C ARG A 72 6.10 11.41 -2.99
N ARG A 73 6.14 12.38 -2.06
CA ARG A 73 7.38 13.08 -1.69
C ARG A 73 8.39 12.15 -1.04
N LEU A 74 7.93 11.24 -0.16
CA LEU A 74 8.78 10.23 0.49
C LEU A 74 9.40 9.27 -0.53
N LYS A 75 8.61 8.82 -1.51
CA LYS A 75 9.12 8.03 -2.64
C LYS A 75 10.30 8.74 -3.31
N SER A 76 10.14 10.00 -3.71
CA SER A 76 11.23 10.77 -4.33
C SER A 76 12.42 10.97 -3.38
N PHE A 77 12.18 11.20 -2.09
CA PHE A 77 13.22 11.32 -1.07
C PHE A 77 14.07 10.04 -0.93
N LEU A 78 13.42 8.88 -0.97
CA LEU A 78 14.04 7.55 -0.87
C LEU A 78 14.77 7.18 -2.17
N GLU A 79 14.19 7.48 -3.34
CA GLU A 79 14.83 7.25 -4.64
C GLU A 79 16.15 8.03 -4.78
N ASN A 80 16.18 9.27 -4.29
CA ASN A 80 17.41 10.07 -4.20
C ASN A 80 18.44 9.54 -3.18
N ARG A 81 18.12 8.47 -2.45
CA ARG A 81 18.97 7.81 -1.45
C ARG A 81 19.09 6.31 -1.73
N GLN A 82 19.10 5.95 -3.01
CA GLN A 82 19.41 4.60 -3.47
C GLN A 82 18.36 3.54 -3.15
N PHE A 83 17.12 3.94 -2.83
CA PHE A 83 16.00 3.00 -2.76
C PHE A 83 15.28 2.91 -4.10
N TYR A 84 15.10 1.69 -4.61
CA TYR A 84 14.12 1.43 -5.64
C TYR A 84 12.74 1.34 -4.95
N VAL A 85 11.80 2.21 -5.30
CA VAL A 85 10.53 2.34 -4.57
C VAL A 85 9.36 1.93 -5.43
N VAL A 86 8.67 0.86 -5.03
CA VAL A 86 7.37 0.47 -5.57
C VAL A 86 6.29 1.18 -4.76
N TYR A 87 5.52 2.05 -5.40
CA TYR A 87 4.41 2.77 -4.77
C TYR A 87 3.11 2.46 -5.52
N PHE A 88 2.05 2.18 -4.77
CA PHE A 88 0.71 2.05 -5.33
C PHE A 88 -0.39 2.38 -4.33
N GLU A 89 -1.53 2.77 -4.87
CA GLU A 89 -2.77 3.03 -4.15
C GLU A 89 -3.62 1.75 -4.17
N ALA A 90 -3.88 1.17 -3.00
CA ALA A 90 -4.47 -0.16 -2.89
C ALA A 90 -5.94 -0.21 -3.39
N ASP A 91 -6.66 0.91 -3.29
CA ASP A 91 -8.05 1.09 -3.69
C ASP A 91 -8.23 1.56 -5.14
N GLU A 92 -7.20 1.52 -6.00
CA GLU A 92 -7.36 1.82 -7.43
C GLU A 92 -7.70 0.58 -8.26
N GLU A 93 -6.93 -0.51 -8.14
CA GLU A 93 -7.01 -1.66 -9.05
C GLU A 93 -7.57 -2.94 -8.40
N ASP A 94 -7.27 -3.22 -7.13
CA ASP A 94 -7.38 -4.58 -6.59
C ASP A 94 -8.30 -4.73 -5.37
N ILE A 95 -8.44 -3.69 -4.54
CA ILE A 95 -9.18 -3.78 -3.28
C ILE A 95 -10.48 -2.99 -3.34
N ASP A 96 -11.60 -3.61 -2.97
CA ASP A 96 -12.84 -2.88 -2.69
C ASP A 96 -12.81 -2.37 -1.25
N SER A 97 -12.91 -1.05 -1.08
CA SER A 97 -12.81 -0.42 0.24
C SER A 97 -13.91 -0.87 1.21
N GLU A 98 -15.07 -1.29 0.72
CA GLU A 98 -16.21 -1.69 1.56
C GLU A 98 -16.07 -3.11 2.15
N ASP A 99 -15.21 -3.93 1.56
CA ASP A 99 -15.01 -5.33 1.92
C ASP A 99 -13.54 -5.68 1.68
N ALA A 100 -12.63 -5.00 2.36
CA ALA A 100 -11.19 -5.27 2.25
C ALA A 100 -10.73 -6.29 3.32
N GLN A 101 -9.96 -7.30 2.89
CA GLN A 101 -9.34 -8.32 3.75
C GLN A 101 -7.83 -8.44 3.45
N TYR A 102 -7.09 -9.06 4.37
CA TYR A 102 -5.64 -9.27 4.21
C TYR A 102 -5.26 -9.90 2.85
N THR A 103 -6.02 -10.88 2.39
CA THR A 103 -5.71 -11.59 1.14
C THR A 103 -5.80 -10.68 -0.09
N ASP A 104 -6.69 -9.69 -0.10
CA ASP A 104 -6.77 -8.74 -1.21
C ASP A 104 -5.54 -7.82 -1.20
N ILE A 105 -5.07 -7.42 0.00
CA ILE A 105 -3.84 -6.63 0.16
C ILE A 105 -2.62 -7.42 -0.36
N LEU A 106 -2.51 -8.70 0.00
CA LEU A 106 -1.41 -9.55 -0.47
C LEU A 106 -1.44 -9.74 -1.99
N LEU A 107 -2.62 -9.94 -2.59
CA LEU A 107 -2.78 -10.09 -4.04
C LEU A 107 -2.52 -8.77 -4.78
N ALA A 108 -2.92 -7.63 -4.22
CA ALA A 108 -2.58 -6.30 -4.73
C ALA A 108 -1.06 -6.07 -4.72
N CYS A 109 -0.39 -6.39 -3.61
CA CYS A 109 1.07 -6.36 -3.53
C CYS A 109 1.70 -7.25 -4.60
N THR A 110 1.20 -8.48 -4.75
CA THR A 110 1.70 -9.46 -5.74
C THR A 110 1.61 -8.89 -7.16
N ARG A 111 0.44 -8.39 -7.55
CA ARG A 111 0.22 -7.80 -8.87
C ARG A 111 1.15 -6.62 -9.10
N ARG A 112 1.28 -5.73 -8.12
CA ARG A 112 2.10 -4.53 -8.27
C ARG A 112 3.57 -4.87 -8.37
N LEU A 113 4.08 -5.76 -7.53
CA LEU A 113 5.47 -6.22 -7.57
C LEU A 113 5.79 -6.87 -8.91
N LEU A 114 4.91 -7.75 -9.41
CA LEU A 114 5.05 -8.33 -10.76
C LEU A 114 5.09 -7.24 -11.84
N LYS A 115 4.22 -6.24 -11.78
CA LYS A 115 4.16 -5.17 -12.79
C LYS A 115 5.41 -4.29 -12.79
N ASP A 116 5.89 -3.89 -11.61
CA ASP A 116 6.94 -2.87 -11.46
C ASP A 116 8.35 -3.47 -11.43
N LEU A 117 8.49 -4.78 -11.17
CA LEU A 117 9.79 -5.47 -11.07
C LEU A 117 10.04 -6.52 -12.17
N LYS A 118 9.09 -6.78 -13.09
CA LYS A 118 9.23 -7.79 -14.15
C LYS A 118 10.47 -7.65 -15.04
N GLU A 119 11.01 -6.44 -15.19
CA GLU A 119 12.19 -6.19 -16.03
C GLU A 119 13.51 -6.53 -15.31
N ILE A 120 13.46 -6.69 -13.98
CA ILE A 120 14.63 -6.96 -13.14
C ILE A 120 14.50 -8.25 -12.32
N ALA A 121 13.34 -8.92 -12.36
CA ALA A 121 13.12 -10.16 -11.64
C ALA A 121 12.24 -11.11 -12.44
N SER A 122 12.56 -12.40 -12.36
CA SER A 122 11.82 -13.46 -13.03
C SER A 122 10.47 -13.70 -12.36
N PRO A 123 9.33 -13.50 -13.03
CA PRO A 123 8.02 -13.73 -12.43
C PRO A 123 7.71 -15.22 -12.20
N ARG A 124 8.62 -16.13 -12.61
CA ARG A 124 8.42 -17.59 -12.60
C ARG A 124 7.99 -18.16 -11.25
N PRO A 125 8.60 -17.83 -10.09
CA PRO A 125 8.19 -18.41 -8.81
C PRO A 125 6.70 -18.19 -8.52
N ILE A 126 6.22 -16.97 -8.79
CA ILE A 126 4.81 -16.60 -8.55
C ILE A 126 3.89 -17.22 -9.62
N LEU A 127 4.32 -17.25 -10.89
CA LEU A 127 3.54 -17.85 -11.97
C LEU A 127 3.41 -19.37 -11.83
N ASP A 128 4.47 -20.06 -11.41
CA ASP A 128 4.45 -21.50 -11.16
C ASP A 128 3.60 -21.83 -9.92
N TRP A 129 3.67 -20.99 -8.89
CA TRP A 129 2.76 -21.07 -7.74
C TRP A 129 1.30 -20.91 -8.16
N LEU A 130 1.00 -19.93 -9.02
CA LEU A 130 -0.34 -19.70 -9.54
C LEU A 130 -0.81 -20.85 -10.44
N LYS A 131 0.09 -21.36 -11.30
CA LYS A 131 -0.16 -22.49 -12.19
C LYS A 131 -0.64 -23.72 -11.42
N SER A 132 0.03 -24.07 -10.33
CA SER A 132 -0.35 -25.23 -9.50
C SER A 132 -1.74 -25.13 -8.85
N ARG A 133 -2.37 -23.95 -8.89
CA ARG A 133 -3.70 -23.64 -8.36
C ARG A 133 -4.68 -23.19 -9.45
N TRP A 134 -4.24 -23.16 -10.71
CA TRP A 134 -5.02 -22.57 -11.79
C TRP A 134 -6.30 -23.35 -12.08
N GLU A 135 -6.26 -24.68 -11.94
CA GLU A 135 -7.45 -25.53 -12.11
C GLU A 135 -8.62 -25.11 -11.20
N ASP A 136 -8.31 -24.65 -9.99
CA ASP A 136 -9.30 -24.15 -9.03
C ASP A 136 -9.73 -22.69 -9.29
N LEU A 137 -8.94 -21.92 -10.05
CA LEU A 137 -9.10 -20.48 -10.25
C LEU A 137 -9.59 -20.12 -11.66
N LYS A 138 -9.47 -21.02 -12.64
CA LYS A 138 -9.74 -20.75 -14.07
C LYS A 138 -11.17 -20.28 -14.33
N ASP A 139 -12.14 -20.85 -13.63
CA ASP A 139 -13.55 -20.47 -13.74
C ASP A 139 -13.81 -19.05 -13.20
N LEU A 140 -12.98 -18.61 -12.24
CA LEU A 140 -13.05 -17.27 -11.65
C LEU A 140 -12.38 -16.20 -12.52
N ALA A 141 -11.40 -16.60 -13.32
CA ALA A 141 -10.76 -15.75 -14.33
C ALA A 141 -11.60 -15.62 -15.62
N GLN A 142 -12.75 -16.30 -15.71
CA GLN A 142 -13.67 -16.30 -16.87
C GLN A 142 -12.94 -16.56 -18.20
N THR A 143 -11.87 -17.36 -18.20
CA THR A 143 -11.03 -17.62 -19.37
C THR A 143 -11.05 -19.12 -19.70
N PRO A 144 -11.41 -19.52 -20.94
CA PRO A 144 -11.43 -20.92 -21.35
C PRO A 144 -10.03 -21.47 -21.73
N ILE A 145 -8.96 -20.70 -21.54
CA ILE A 145 -7.61 -21.02 -22.02
C ILE A 145 -6.81 -21.77 -20.96
N GLU A 146 -6.08 -22.81 -21.38
CA GLU A 146 -5.10 -23.51 -20.56
C GLU A 146 -3.93 -22.59 -20.22
N PHE A 147 -3.82 -22.18 -18.95
CA PHE A 147 -2.78 -21.27 -18.45
C PHE A 147 -1.35 -21.76 -18.71
N GLU A 148 -1.18 -23.08 -18.81
CA GLU A 148 0.13 -23.70 -19.07
C GLU A 148 0.65 -23.45 -20.48
N SER A 149 -0.26 -23.26 -21.44
CA SER A 149 0.08 -23.01 -22.85
C SER A 149 0.44 -21.56 -23.15
N LEU A 150 0.23 -20.66 -22.18
CA LEU A 150 0.41 -19.22 -22.33
C LEU A 150 1.87 -18.81 -22.13
N GLY A 151 2.32 -17.82 -22.91
CA GLY A 151 3.56 -17.11 -22.63
C GLY A 151 3.46 -16.27 -21.35
N VAL A 152 4.63 -15.89 -20.78
CA VAL A 152 4.73 -15.17 -19.50
C VAL A 152 3.85 -13.90 -19.48
N GLU A 153 3.87 -13.08 -20.52
CA GLU A 153 3.05 -11.86 -20.59
C GLU A 153 1.55 -12.17 -20.53
N ALA A 154 1.11 -13.22 -21.21
CA ALA A 154 -0.28 -13.65 -21.18
C ALA A 154 -0.67 -14.21 -19.80
N GLN A 155 0.23 -14.96 -19.15
CA GLN A 155 0.01 -15.45 -17.77
C GLN A 155 -0.13 -14.29 -16.77
N LEU A 156 0.74 -13.27 -16.87
CA LEU A 156 0.64 -12.05 -16.06
C LEU A 156 -0.67 -11.29 -16.32
N SER A 157 -1.12 -11.22 -17.57
CA SER A 157 -2.42 -10.63 -17.92
C SER A 157 -3.59 -11.38 -17.27
N GLN A 158 -3.53 -12.72 -17.24
CA GLN A 158 -4.55 -13.53 -16.59
C GLN A 158 -4.57 -13.35 -15.07
N PHE A 159 -3.39 -13.26 -14.45
CA PHE A 159 -3.30 -12.92 -13.03
C PHE A 159 -3.90 -11.54 -12.74
N ALA A 160 -3.59 -10.53 -13.57
CA ALA A 160 -4.17 -9.20 -13.45
C ALA A 160 -5.70 -9.18 -13.61
N LYS A 161 -6.26 -10.03 -14.49
CA LYS A 161 -7.73 -10.18 -14.59
C LYS A 161 -8.32 -10.82 -13.33
N LEU A 162 -7.67 -11.84 -12.80
CA LEU A 162 -8.09 -12.49 -11.56
C LEU A 162 -8.15 -11.47 -10.39
N THR A 163 -7.11 -10.65 -10.22
CA THR A 163 -7.12 -9.64 -9.15
C THR A 163 -8.09 -8.49 -9.42
N ALA A 164 -8.32 -8.09 -10.68
CA ALA A 164 -9.35 -7.11 -11.00
C ALA A 164 -10.77 -7.62 -10.66
N ASN A 165 -11.01 -8.93 -10.85
CA ASN A 165 -12.28 -9.56 -10.45
C ASN A 165 -12.47 -9.59 -8.93
N LEU A 166 -11.38 -9.62 -8.14
CA LEU A 166 -11.49 -9.44 -6.68
C LEU A 166 -12.21 -8.14 -6.36
N ARG A 167 -11.84 -7.03 -6.99
CA ARG A 167 -12.46 -5.72 -6.76
C ARG A 167 -13.91 -5.67 -7.28
N ALA A 168 -14.12 -6.12 -8.52
CA ALA A 168 -15.34 -5.82 -9.27
C ALA A 168 -16.55 -6.70 -8.92
N VAL A 169 -16.34 -7.97 -8.51
CA VAL A 169 -17.44 -8.94 -8.39
C VAL A 169 -17.43 -9.61 -7.00
N PRO A 170 -18.37 -9.26 -6.10
CA PRO A 170 -18.40 -9.78 -4.74
C PRO A 170 -18.40 -11.31 -4.63
N GLU A 171 -19.15 -12.00 -5.49
CA GLU A 171 -19.20 -13.48 -5.47
C GLU A 171 -17.86 -14.11 -5.88
N LEU A 172 -17.19 -13.57 -6.90
CA LEU A 172 -15.87 -14.04 -7.31
C LEU A 172 -14.82 -13.70 -6.25
N ARG A 173 -14.91 -12.52 -5.64
CA ARG A 173 -14.05 -12.10 -4.52
C ARG A 173 -14.01 -13.17 -3.42
N GLN A 174 -15.19 -13.60 -2.96
CA GLN A 174 -15.32 -14.62 -1.92
C GLN A 174 -14.75 -15.98 -2.36
N LYS A 175 -15.02 -16.41 -3.61
CA LYS A 175 -14.47 -17.65 -4.16
C LYS A 175 -12.93 -17.62 -4.26
N ILE A 176 -12.36 -16.52 -4.73
CA ILE A 176 -10.90 -16.35 -4.82
C ILE A 176 -10.30 -16.41 -3.41
N ARG A 177 -10.85 -15.68 -2.44
CA ARG A 177 -10.39 -15.71 -1.05
C ARG A 177 -10.40 -17.12 -0.46
N GLN A 178 -11.48 -17.88 -0.65
CA GLN A 178 -11.57 -19.27 -0.19
C GLN A 178 -10.46 -20.16 -0.75
N LYS A 179 -10.08 -19.95 -2.01
CA LYS A 179 -9.01 -20.71 -2.67
C LYS A 179 -7.60 -20.23 -2.29
N ILE A 180 -7.41 -18.94 -2.01
CA ILE A 180 -6.08 -18.35 -1.77
C ILE A 180 -5.72 -18.31 -0.27
N ASN A 181 -6.68 -18.10 0.63
CA ASN A 181 -6.46 -17.98 2.08
C ASN A 181 -5.58 -19.12 2.65
N PRO A 182 -5.82 -20.41 2.32
CA PRO A 182 -4.99 -21.52 2.83
C PRO A 182 -3.54 -21.51 2.34
N HIS A 183 -3.22 -20.69 1.34
CA HIS A 183 -1.94 -20.69 0.65
C HIS A 183 -1.18 -19.37 0.77
N THR A 184 -1.68 -18.40 1.56
CA THR A 184 -1.05 -17.10 1.80
C THR A 184 0.41 -17.21 2.24
N VAL A 185 0.73 -18.15 3.14
CA VAL A 185 2.13 -18.40 3.58
C VAL A 185 3.02 -18.83 2.41
N THR A 186 2.55 -19.75 1.58
CA THR A 186 3.32 -20.19 0.39
C THR A 186 3.43 -19.10 -0.68
N LEU A 187 2.43 -18.21 -0.78
CA LEU A 187 2.48 -17.05 -1.67
C LEU A 187 3.56 -16.07 -1.21
N ILE A 188 3.65 -15.81 0.09
CA ILE A 188 4.70 -14.97 0.67
C ILE A 188 6.10 -15.56 0.42
N GLN A 189 6.25 -16.88 0.52
CA GLN A 189 7.52 -17.55 0.23
C GLN A 189 7.99 -17.28 -1.21
N VAL A 190 7.13 -17.54 -2.21
CA VAL A 190 7.49 -17.31 -3.62
C VAL A 190 7.61 -15.82 -3.96
N LEU A 191 6.89 -14.93 -3.26
CA LEU A 191 7.08 -13.48 -3.35
C LEU A 191 8.45 -13.08 -2.83
N ASN A 192 8.92 -13.66 -1.74
CA ASN A 192 10.24 -13.36 -1.19
C ASN A 192 11.36 -13.91 -2.07
N GLU A 193 11.16 -15.05 -2.75
CA GLU A 193 12.07 -15.52 -3.80
C GLU A 193 12.16 -14.49 -4.95
N PHE A 194 11.01 -13.99 -5.41
CA PHE A 194 10.94 -12.95 -6.44
C PHE A 194 11.60 -11.62 -6.00
N LEU A 195 11.34 -11.17 -4.77
CA LEU A 195 11.95 -9.96 -4.21
C LEU A 195 13.46 -10.11 -4.05
N ASN A 196 13.95 -11.30 -3.71
CA ASN A 196 15.39 -11.56 -3.63
C ASN A 196 16.07 -11.49 -4.99
N ASP A 197 15.45 -12.03 -6.04
CA ASP A 197 15.93 -11.86 -7.42
C ASP A 197 15.94 -10.38 -7.83
N ALA A 198 14.86 -9.64 -7.52
CA ALA A 198 14.79 -8.20 -7.79
C ALA A 198 15.90 -7.40 -7.10
N LYS A 199 16.18 -7.69 -5.82
CA LYS A 199 17.24 -7.02 -5.05
C LYS A 199 18.64 -7.26 -5.63
N GLN A 200 18.89 -8.44 -6.22
CA GLN A 200 20.17 -8.76 -6.86
C GLN A 200 20.37 -8.06 -8.21
N ASN A 201 19.28 -7.65 -8.86
CA ASN A 201 19.27 -7.08 -10.21
C ASN A 201 18.79 -5.62 -10.24
N LEU A 202 18.82 -4.93 -9.10
CA LEU A 202 18.44 -3.52 -9.03
C LEU A 202 19.24 -2.67 -10.04
N PRO A 203 18.62 -1.67 -10.69
CA PRO A 203 19.34 -0.79 -11.60
C PRO A 203 20.49 -0.06 -10.88
N LYS A 204 21.54 0.28 -11.63
CA LYS A 204 22.71 0.99 -11.08
C LYS A 204 22.29 2.24 -10.31
N GLY A 205 22.82 2.37 -9.09
CA GLY A 205 22.52 3.49 -8.19
C GLY A 205 21.52 3.12 -7.09
N TYR A 206 20.74 2.06 -7.25
CA TYR A 206 19.86 1.53 -6.21
C TYR A 206 20.50 0.35 -5.47
N THR A 207 20.32 0.32 -4.16
CA THR A 207 20.88 -0.71 -3.26
C THR A 207 19.85 -1.29 -2.30
N GLN A 208 18.69 -0.66 -2.19
CA GLN A 208 17.61 -1.08 -1.29
C GLN A 208 16.27 -1.09 -2.04
N LEU A 209 15.32 -1.90 -1.57
CA LEU A 209 13.97 -2.00 -2.14
C LEU A 209 12.95 -1.61 -1.08
N ALA A 210 12.02 -0.73 -1.44
CA ALA A 210 10.92 -0.32 -0.59
C ALA A 210 9.58 -0.45 -1.30
N VAL A 211 8.55 -0.80 -0.55
CA VAL A 211 7.17 -0.88 -1.01
C VAL A 211 6.31 0.02 -0.13
N ILE A 212 5.58 0.93 -0.77
CA ILE A 212 4.64 1.83 -0.12
C ILE A 212 3.24 1.48 -0.61
N VAL A 213 2.39 1.04 0.31
CA VAL A 213 0.99 0.70 0.07
C VAL A 213 0.11 1.78 0.67
N ASP A 214 -0.41 2.64 -0.20
CA ASP A 214 -1.24 3.79 0.15
C ASP A 214 -2.73 3.43 0.12
N ASN A 215 -3.56 4.30 0.68
CA ASN A 215 -5.02 4.24 0.71
C ASN A 215 -5.66 3.04 1.45
N LEU A 216 -4.89 2.22 2.18
CA LEU A 216 -5.48 1.25 3.12
C LEU A 216 -6.24 1.94 4.27
N ASP A 217 -5.96 3.21 4.56
CA ASP A 217 -6.76 4.01 5.50
C ASP A 217 -8.17 4.36 4.99
N ARG A 218 -8.48 4.05 3.72
CA ARG A 218 -9.79 4.25 3.10
C ARG A 218 -10.69 3.02 3.18
N MET A 219 -10.18 1.88 3.65
CA MET A 219 -11.01 0.73 3.95
C MET A 219 -12.12 1.16 4.91
N VAL A 220 -13.32 0.64 4.72
CA VAL A 220 -14.45 0.85 5.62
C VAL A 220 -14.37 -0.17 6.73
N LEU A 221 -14.70 0.27 7.95
CA LEU A 221 -14.71 -0.58 9.12
C LEU A 221 -15.87 -1.57 9.01
N VAL A 222 -15.54 -2.85 8.90
CA VAL A 222 -16.50 -3.95 8.94
C VAL A 222 -16.30 -4.70 10.24
N LYS A 223 -17.41 -5.03 10.92
CA LYS A 223 -17.42 -5.81 12.16
C LYS A 223 -17.95 -7.21 11.89
N ASP A 224 -17.24 -8.22 12.38
CA ASP A 224 -17.67 -9.61 12.41
C ASP A 224 -17.59 -10.11 13.86
N GLY A 225 -18.74 -10.14 14.53
CA GLY A 225 -18.82 -10.34 15.97
C GLY A 225 -18.03 -9.29 16.74
N ASP A 226 -17.07 -9.74 17.56
CA ASP A 226 -16.20 -8.88 18.35
C ASP A 226 -14.93 -8.44 17.62
N ARG A 227 -14.73 -8.89 16.37
CA ARG A 227 -13.55 -8.58 15.56
C ARG A 227 -13.88 -7.58 14.47
N THR A 228 -12.87 -6.81 14.08
CA THR A 228 -12.96 -5.89 12.95
C THR A 228 -12.01 -6.33 11.83
N ASN A 229 -12.34 -5.97 10.59
CA ASN A 229 -11.41 -6.18 9.47
C ASN A 229 -10.06 -5.45 9.67
N TYR A 230 -10.05 -4.33 10.40
CA TYR A 230 -8.80 -3.64 10.72
C TYR A 230 -7.93 -4.47 11.69
N GLU A 231 -8.53 -5.06 12.72
CA GLU A 231 -7.81 -5.95 13.64
C GLU A 231 -7.34 -7.22 12.92
N GLU A 232 -8.15 -7.78 12.03
CA GLU A 232 -7.74 -8.93 11.20
C GLU A 232 -6.47 -8.61 10.41
N VAL A 233 -6.48 -7.51 9.64
CA VAL A 233 -5.36 -7.12 8.78
C VAL A 233 -4.12 -6.71 9.58
N PHE A 234 -4.29 -5.80 10.55
CA PHE A 234 -3.15 -5.14 11.18
C PHE A 234 -2.67 -5.84 12.46
N LEU A 235 -3.49 -6.66 13.12
CA LEU A 235 -3.10 -7.37 14.34
C LEU A 235 -2.98 -8.88 14.11
N ASP A 236 -4.07 -9.53 13.75
CA ASP A 236 -4.11 -11.00 13.62
C ASP A 236 -3.21 -11.50 12.47
N ARG A 237 -3.09 -10.72 11.39
CA ARG A 237 -2.25 -10.98 10.23
C ARG A 237 -0.93 -10.20 10.22
N SER A 238 -0.54 -9.63 11.35
CA SER A 238 0.64 -8.76 11.45
C SER A 238 1.94 -9.42 11.02
N GLU A 239 2.13 -10.70 11.35
CA GLU A 239 3.31 -11.47 10.90
C GLU A 239 3.35 -11.54 9.37
N GLN A 240 2.23 -11.86 8.73
CA GLN A 240 2.16 -11.97 7.28
C GLN A 240 2.22 -10.61 6.58
N LEU A 241 1.74 -9.54 7.22
CA LEU A 241 1.86 -8.17 6.71
C LEU A 241 3.31 -7.68 6.74
N GLN A 242 4.13 -8.18 7.68
CA GLN A 242 5.56 -7.89 7.79
C GLN A 242 6.45 -8.89 7.03
N ALA A 243 5.88 -9.93 6.45
CA ALA A 243 6.68 -11.04 5.94
C ALA A 243 7.36 -10.78 4.58
N LEU A 244 7.02 -9.70 3.88
CA LEU A 244 7.68 -9.37 2.61
C LEU A 244 9.11 -8.88 2.88
N ASP A 245 10.08 -9.43 2.15
CA ASP A 245 11.51 -9.19 2.35
C ASP A 245 11.99 -7.89 1.68
N CYS A 246 11.40 -6.78 2.11
CA CYS A 246 11.73 -5.41 1.73
C CYS A 246 11.26 -4.41 2.79
N HIS A 247 11.68 -3.14 2.70
CA HIS A 247 11.12 -2.11 3.58
C HIS A 247 9.67 -1.81 3.20
N LEU A 248 8.79 -1.76 4.20
CA LEU A 248 7.35 -1.60 4.01
C LEU A 248 6.81 -0.36 4.72
N ILE A 249 5.91 0.33 4.01
CA ILE A 249 5.05 1.37 4.58
C ILE A 249 3.61 1.07 4.21
N TYR A 250 2.75 0.93 5.21
CA TYR A 250 1.31 0.79 5.03
C TYR A 250 0.58 1.99 5.62
N THR A 251 -0.40 2.53 4.90
CA THR A 251 -1.34 3.49 5.52
C THR A 251 -2.26 2.78 6.49
N LEU A 252 -2.57 3.41 7.62
CA LEU A 252 -3.41 2.85 8.69
C LEU A 252 -4.65 3.73 8.93
N PRO A 253 -5.88 3.17 9.01
CA PRO A 253 -7.05 3.91 9.46
C PRO A 253 -6.83 4.54 10.84
N ILE A 254 -7.03 5.87 10.95
CA ILE A 254 -6.71 6.61 12.17
C ILE A 254 -7.47 6.12 13.42
N SER A 255 -8.64 5.52 13.25
CA SER A 255 -9.42 4.93 14.34
C SER A 255 -8.67 3.81 15.07
N MET A 256 -7.72 3.14 14.41
CA MET A 256 -6.91 2.09 15.04
C MET A 256 -5.98 2.64 16.12
N LEU A 257 -5.46 3.87 15.94
CA LEU A 257 -4.62 4.54 16.94
C LEU A 257 -5.37 4.97 18.19
N TYR A 258 -6.70 5.08 18.11
CA TYR A 258 -7.58 5.43 19.23
C TYR A 258 -8.46 4.27 19.68
N SER A 259 -8.18 3.06 19.19
CA SER A 259 -8.89 1.84 19.57
C SER A 259 -8.40 1.33 20.93
N THR A 260 -9.16 0.42 21.53
CA THR A 260 -8.72 -0.34 22.72
C THR A 260 -7.50 -1.21 22.46
N ARG A 261 -7.13 -1.42 21.18
CA ARG A 261 -6.02 -2.26 20.73
C ARG A 261 -4.81 -1.44 20.23
N ALA A 262 -4.79 -0.14 20.51
CA ALA A 262 -3.71 0.76 20.10
C ALA A 262 -2.35 0.36 20.68
N THR A 263 -2.33 -0.19 21.90
CA THR A 263 -1.09 -0.69 22.53
C THR A 263 -0.51 -1.86 21.75
N ASP A 264 -1.35 -2.78 21.27
CA ASP A 264 -0.88 -3.94 20.50
C ASP A 264 -0.29 -3.53 19.16
N LEU A 265 -0.89 -2.53 18.49
CA LEU A 265 -0.29 -1.94 17.28
C LEU A 265 1.10 -1.38 17.57
N ARG A 266 1.27 -0.69 18.70
CA ARG A 266 2.56 -0.12 19.08
C ARG A 266 3.57 -1.22 19.42
N ASP A 267 3.16 -2.29 20.07
CA ASP A 267 4.04 -3.41 20.41
C ASP A 267 4.51 -4.15 19.16
N ILE A 268 3.65 -4.25 18.13
CA ILE A 268 3.96 -4.94 16.88
C ILE A 268 4.79 -4.07 15.92
N TYR A 269 4.39 -2.82 15.69
CA TYR A 269 4.97 -1.96 14.64
C TYR A 269 5.82 -0.80 15.17
N GLY A 270 5.91 -0.64 16.50
CA GLY A 270 6.50 0.53 17.13
C GLY A 270 5.63 1.77 17.00
N GLU A 271 6.24 2.96 17.14
CA GLU A 271 5.52 4.22 17.03
C GLU A 271 5.01 4.46 15.60
N CYS A 272 3.68 4.44 15.45
CA CYS A 272 2.98 4.80 14.22
C CYS A 272 3.04 6.32 14.01
N LEU A 273 3.54 6.72 12.84
CA LEU A 273 3.62 8.13 12.50
C LEU A 273 2.26 8.62 12.01
N THR A 274 1.80 9.75 12.54
CA THR A 274 0.53 10.36 12.15
C THR A 274 0.77 11.70 11.50
N LEU A 275 0.20 11.92 10.31
CA LEU A 275 0.16 13.25 9.71
C LEU A 275 -0.83 14.13 10.48
N PRO A 276 -0.36 15.18 11.18
CA PRO A 276 -1.23 16.01 12.00
C PRO A 276 -2.21 16.82 11.14
N SER A 277 -3.39 17.06 11.67
CA SER A 277 -4.34 17.98 11.06
C SER A 277 -3.87 19.44 11.23
N ARG A 278 -4.31 20.35 10.35
CA ARG A 278 -3.96 21.79 10.43
C ARG A 278 -4.41 22.48 11.75
N GLY A 279 -5.12 21.78 12.64
CA GLY A 279 -5.60 22.31 13.94
C GLY A 279 -4.89 21.74 15.18
N ASP A 280 -4.04 20.72 15.05
CA ASP A 280 -3.52 19.98 16.22
C ASP A 280 -2.56 20.77 17.11
N LYS A 281 -1.98 21.89 16.62
CA LYS A 281 -1.17 22.78 17.46
C LYS A 281 -1.95 23.37 18.63
N ARG A 282 -3.27 23.61 18.49
CA ARG A 282 -4.07 24.23 19.57
C ARG A 282 -4.38 23.30 20.74
N VAL A 283 -4.30 21.99 20.55
CA VAL A 283 -4.64 21.02 21.61
C VAL A 283 -3.46 20.81 22.56
N LYS A 284 -2.21 20.93 22.07
CA LYS A 284 -1.02 20.80 22.92
C LYS A 284 -0.76 22.02 23.83
N GLU A 285 -1.27 23.20 23.48
CA GLU A 285 -1.11 24.42 24.30
C GLU A 285 -2.14 24.53 25.44
N LEU A 286 -3.18 23.69 25.47
CA LEU A 286 -4.20 23.67 26.52
C LEU A 286 -3.92 22.63 27.63
N ALA A 287 -2.80 21.92 27.55
CA ALA A 287 -2.40 20.88 28.52
C ALA A 287 -1.14 21.25 29.32
N VAL A 288 -0.88 22.54 29.51
CA VAL A 288 0.14 23.07 30.43
C VAL A 288 -0.51 23.96 31.48
#